data_AF-A0A0B8Q666-F1
#
_entry.id   AF-A0A0B8Q666-F1
#
_cell.length_a   1.000
_cell.length_b   1.000
_cell.length_c   1.000
_cell.angle_alpha   90.00
_cell.angle_beta   90.00
_cell.angle_gamma   90.00
#
_symmetry.space_group_name_H-M   'P 1'
#
loop_
_entity.id
_entity.type
_entity.pdbx_description
1 polymer ?
#
loop_
_entity_poly.entity_id
_entity_poly.type
_entity_poly.pdbx_seq_one_letter_code
_entity_poly.pdbx_strand_id
1 'polypeptide(L)'
;MTNLATTEQALDTDLSENSTFAIGESPATLSDIYKEGTNIAVWKRPVHSELESAVDDFLAANPNFEKSLVVTPDELAEELIKVSNGTAPKPLVQDIELLVEMFSCLFELKKVGVRLTSLDVAMCPRFHVDHVPCRLVSTYHGVAPSGWHTQMWTELN
;
A
#
# COMPACT_ATOMS: atom_id res chain seq x y z
N MET A 1 11.89 62.62 13.82
CA MET A 1 12.71 62.01 12.76
C MET A 1 12.00 60.79 12.27
N THR A 2 11.96 60.67 10.96
CA THR A 2 11.09 59.87 10.10
C THR A 2 11.60 58.45 9.89
N ASN A 3 10.70 57.59 9.36
CA ASN A 3 10.91 56.38 8.53
C ASN A 3 11.12 55.05 9.25
N LEU A 4 10.67 53.89 8.74
CA LEU A 4 9.66 53.45 7.74
C LEU A 4 9.64 51.91 7.88
N ALA A 5 8.54 51.31 7.42
CA ALA A 5 8.22 49.89 7.33
C ALA A 5 9.36 48.93 6.94
N THR A 6 9.27 47.68 7.44
CA THR A 6 9.30 46.48 6.58
C THR A 6 8.41 45.39 7.18
N THR A 7 7.43 44.98 6.38
CA THR A 7 6.60 43.77 6.50
C THR A 7 7.33 42.61 5.86
N GLU A 8 7.43 41.47 6.55
CA GLU A 8 7.63 40.11 5.96
C GLU A 8 6.90 39.16 6.92
N GLN A 9 5.60 38.89 6.79
CA GLN A 9 4.91 37.96 5.88
C GLN A 9 5.47 36.52 5.85
N ALA A 10 4.82 35.70 6.69
CA ALA A 10 4.35 34.32 6.51
C ALA A 10 5.27 33.25 5.86
N LEU A 11 5.44 32.14 6.58
CA LEU A 11 5.30 30.80 6.01
C LEU A 11 5.02 29.76 7.12
N ASP A 12 4.22 28.77 6.74
CA ASP A 12 3.90 27.54 7.47
C ASP A 12 2.77 27.60 8.50
N THR A 13 1.57 27.91 8.00
CA THR A 13 0.34 27.39 8.59
C THR A 13 -0.53 26.85 7.46
N ASP A 14 -0.28 25.61 7.04
CA ASP A 14 -1.28 24.84 6.31
C ASP A 14 -1.10 23.33 6.52
N LEU A 15 -1.26 22.90 7.77
CA LEU A 15 -1.77 21.55 8.04
C LEU A 15 -3.25 21.74 8.35
N SER A 16 -4.06 21.79 7.30
CA SER A 16 -5.52 21.93 7.43
C SER A 16 -6.08 20.91 8.42
N GLU A 17 -6.80 21.40 9.43
CA GLU A 17 -7.41 20.66 10.54
C GLU A 17 -8.56 19.72 10.12
N ASN A 18 -8.61 19.26 8.87
CA ASN A 18 -9.76 18.52 8.31
C ASN A 18 -9.38 17.25 7.54
N SER A 19 -8.26 16.61 7.88
CA SER A 19 -7.96 15.25 7.43
C SER A 19 -9.04 14.29 7.95
N THR A 20 -9.95 13.89 7.05
CA THR A 20 -10.92 12.83 7.30
C THR A 20 -10.39 11.52 6.75
N PHE A 21 -10.69 10.41 7.41
CA PHE A 21 -10.40 9.07 6.92
C PHE A 21 -11.72 8.30 6.72
N ALA A 22 -11.78 7.48 5.68
CA ALA A 22 -12.93 6.61 5.42
C ALA A 22 -12.61 5.18 5.85
N ILE A 23 -13.58 4.48 6.47
CA ILE A 23 -13.45 3.06 6.84
C ILE A 23 -14.73 2.33 6.48
N GLY A 24 -14.62 1.15 5.86
CA GLY A 24 -15.78 0.33 5.52
C GLY A 24 -15.40 -1.11 5.17
N GLU A 25 -16.40 -1.97 5.05
CA GLU A 25 -16.23 -3.42 4.79
C GLU A 25 -16.31 -3.76 3.29
N SER A 26 -16.69 -2.78 2.46
CA SER A 26 -16.82 -2.94 1.02
C SER A 26 -15.59 -2.39 0.27
N PRO A 27 -15.15 -3.05 -0.82
CA PRO A 27 -14.17 -2.50 -1.76
C PRO A 27 -14.48 -1.06 -2.20
N ALA A 28 -15.77 -0.71 -2.31
CA ALA A 28 -16.22 0.61 -2.74
C ALA A 28 -15.73 1.75 -1.83
N THR A 29 -15.39 1.47 -0.57
CA THR A 29 -14.81 2.45 0.36
C THR A 29 -13.50 3.04 -0.18
N LEU A 30 -12.73 2.32 -1.00
CA LEU A 30 -11.50 2.86 -1.59
C LEU A 30 -11.76 4.11 -2.46
N SER A 31 -12.96 4.23 -3.06
CA SER A 31 -13.33 5.41 -3.86
C SER A 31 -13.55 6.68 -3.04
N ASP A 32 -13.69 6.54 -1.71
CA ASP A 32 -13.79 7.69 -0.82
C ASP A 32 -12.51 8.53 -0.79
N ILE A 33 -11.38 8.01 -1.32
CA ILE A 33 -10.14 8.78 -1.51
C ILE A 33 -10.32 10.01 -2.42
N TYR A 34 -11.38 10.05 -3.24
CA TYR A 34 -11.72 11.21 -4.05
C TYR A 34 -12.54 12.29 -3.32
N LYS A 35 -13.03 12.00 -2.10
CA LYS A 35 -13.78 12.99 -1.32
C LYS A 35 -12.81 14.05 -0.79
N GLU A 36 -13.20 15.31 -0.92
CA GLU A 36 -12.44 16.44 -0.38
C GLU A 36 -12.14 16.22 1.11
N GLY A 37 -10.90 16.45 1.52
CA GLY A 37 -10.42 16.22 2.89
C GLY A 37 -10.08 14.76 3.22
N THR A 38 -10.35 13.79 2.34
CA THR A 38 -10.01 12.38 2.60
C THR A 38 -8.61 12.04 2.11
N ASN A 39 -7.70 11.77 3.05
CA ASN A 39 -6.31 11.37 2.74
C ASN A 39 -6.06 9.87 2.93
N ILE A 40 -6.97 9.15 3.59
CA ILE A 40 -6.87 7.70 3.84
C ILE A 40 -8.25 7.06 3.67
N ALA A 41 -8.32 6.01 2.86
CA ALA A 41 -9.48 5.13 2.74
C ALA A 41 -9.10 3.70 3.13
N VAL A 42 -9.76 3.14 4.14
CA VAL A 42 -9.48 1.82 4.70
C VAL A 42 -10.60 0.86 4.37
N TRP A 43 -10.29 -0.11 3.51
CA TRP A 43 -11.16 -1.27 3.29
C TRP A 43 -10.81 -2.38 4.31
N LYS A 44 -11.74 -2.66 5.22
CA LYS A 44 -11.69 -3.81 6.15
C LYS A 44 -12.01 -5.09 5.41
N ARG A 45 -11.04 -5.55 4.63
CA ARG A 45 -11.13 -6.76 3.83
C ARG A 45 -11.06 -8.01 4.71
N PRO A 46 -11.93 -9.01 4.51
CA PRO A 46 -11.73 -10.33 5.10
C PRO A 46 -10.56 -11.02 4.38
N VAL A 47 -9.56 -11.46 5.13
CA VAL A 47 -8.52 -12.36 4.64
C VAL A 47 -8.96 -13.79 4.99
N HIS A 48 -9.06 -14.66 3.99
CA HIS A 48 -9.48 -16.04 4.19
C HIS A 48 -8.33 -16.88 4.74
N SER A 49 -8.64 -17.86 5.60
CA SER A 49 -7.65 -18.73 6.22
C SER A 49 -6.78 -19.53 5.23
N GLU A 50 -7.29 -19.82 4.04
CA GLU A 50 -6.52 -20.46 2.96
C GLU A 50 -5.40 -19.55 2.45
N LEU A 51 -5.69 -18.26 2.28
CA LEU A 51 -4.69 -17.27 1.87
C LEU A 51 -3.65 -17.05 2.96
N GLU A 52 -4.09 -16.92 4.22
CA GLU A 52 -3.17 -16.79 5.37
C GLU A 52 -2.21 -17.97 5.45
N SER A 53 -2.73 -19.20 5.48
CA SER A 53 -1.90 -20.41 5.55
C SER A 53 -0.94 -20.55 4.36
N ALA A 54 -1.37 -20.18 3.16
CA ALA A 54 -0.52 -20.25 1.97
C ALA A 54 0.62 -19.23 2.05
N VAL A 55 0.36 -18.03 2.57
CA VAL A 55 1.37 -16.99 2.79
C VAL A 55 2.34 -17.41 3.88
N ASP A 56 1.87 -18.05 4.95
CA ASP A 56 2.73 -18.56 6.03
C ASP A 56 3.75 -19.57 5.51
N ASP A 57 3.28 -20.57 4.75
CA ASP A 57 4.14 -21.59 4.15
C ASP A 57 5.14 -20.97 3.16
N PHE A 58 4.68 -19.98 2.37
CA PHE A 58 5.52 -19.27 1.42
C PHE A 58 6.63 -18.46 2.11
N LEU A 59 6.31 -17.76 3.20
CA LEU A 59 7.27 -16.97 3.97
C LEU A 59 8.25 -17.86 4.74
N ALA A 60 7.79 -19.02 5.25
CA ALA A 60 8.67 -20.00 5.88
C ALA A 60 9.73 -20.53 4.90
N ALA A 61 9.37 -20.71 3.63
CA ALA A 61 10.29 -21.10 2.56
C ALA A 61 11.13 -19.92 2.02
N ASN A 62 10.62 -18.68 2.09
CA ASN A 62 11.21 -17.48 1.51
C ASN A 62 11.26 -16.30 2.52
N PRO A 63 12.06 -16.39 3.59
CA PRO A 63 11.99 -15.44 4.71
C PRO A 63 12.43 -14.01 4.36
N ASN A 64 13.19 -13.83 3.27
CA ASN A 64 13.68 -12.55 2.78
C ASN A 64 13.10 -12.22 1.40
N PHE A 65 11.85 -12.62 1.14
CA PHE A 65 11.20 -12.37 -0.14
C PHE A 65 10.95 -10.86 -0.32
N GLU A 66 11.72 -10.24 -1.21
CA GLU A 66 11.52 -8.87 -1.66
C GLU A 66 11.50 -8.82 -3.18
N LYS A 67 10.44 -8.22 -3.74
CA LYS A 67 10.27 -7.99 -5.18
C LYS A 67 9.65 -6.63 -5.43
N SER A 68 10.13 -5.96 -6.48
CA SER A 68 9.55 -4.73 -6.99
C SER A 68 9.37 -4.87 -8.49
N LEU A 69 8.16 -4.63 -8.98
CA LEU A 69 7.74 -4.85 -10.36
C LEU A 69 6.99 -3.62 -10.86
N VAL A 70 6.96 -3.43 -12.18
CA VAL A 70 6.03 -2.50 -12.84
C VAL A 70 5.32 -3.30 -13.92
N VAL A 71 4.02 -3.53 -13.74
CA VAL A 71 3.25 -4.48 -14.54
C VAL A 71 1.94 -3.87 -14.98
N THR A 72 1.37 -4.35 -16.07
CA THR A 72 -0.07 -4.18 -16.33
C THR A 72 -0.86 -5.17 -15.47
N PRO A 73 -2.16 -4.95 -15.23
CA PRO A 73 -3.00 -5.94 -14.55
C PRO A 73 -2.94 -7.33 -15.21
N ASP A 74 -2.97 -7.37 -16.55
CA ASP A 74 -2.95 -8.62 -17.34
C ASP A 74 -1.61 -9.39 -17.24
N GLU A 75 -0.50 -8.70 -17.00
CA GLU A 75 0.85 -9.30 -16.91
C GLU A 75 1.23 -9.75 -15.50
N LEU A 76 0.49 -9.29 -14.48
CA LEU A 76 0.88 -9.43 -13.08
C LEU A 76 1.08 -10.90 -12.68
N ALA A 77 0.10 -11.76 -12.97
CA ALA A 77 0.15 -13.15 -12.53
C ALA A 77 1.39 -13.87 -13.09
N GLU A 78 1.69 -13.67 -14.37
CA GLU A 78 2.86 -14.26 -15.04
C GLU A 78 4.16 -13.73 -14.42
N GLU A 79 4.30 -12.41 -14.26
CA GLU A 79 5.50 -11.82 -13.69
C GLU A 79 5.68 -12.21 -12.22
N LEU A 80 4.62 -12.29 -11.41
CA LEU A 80 4.69 -12.77 -10.01
C LEU A 80 5.18 -14.22 -9.91
N ILE A 81 4.64 -15.11 -10.75
CA ILE A 81 5.08 -16.50 -10.82
C ILE A 81 6.56 -16.56 -11.22
N LYS A 82 6.95 -15.80 -12.23
CA LYS A 82 8.34 -15.75 -12.72
C LYS A 82 9.31 -15.24 -11.66
N VAL A 83 9.01 -14.11 -11.01
CA VAL A 83 9.93 -13.52 -10.03
C VAL A 83 9.98 -14.27 -8.69
N SER A 84 8.98 -15.11 -8.43
CA SER A 84 8.96 -16.06 -7.32
C SER A 84 9.52 -17.43 -7.70
N ASN A 85 10.08 -17.61 -8.90
CA ASN A 85 10.59 -18.90 -9.38
C ASN A 85 9.52 -20.02 -9.33
N GLY A 86 8.25 -19.67 -9.52
CA GLY A 86 7.11 -20.57 -9.46
C GLY A 86 6.70 -20.99 -8.04
N THR A 87 7.25 -20.36 -7.01
CA THR A 87 6.97 -20.72 -5.61
C THR A 87 5.84 -19.89 -4.98
N ALA A 88 5.43 -18.77 -5.60
CA ALA A 88 4.31 -17.98 -5.08
C ALA A 88 3.02 -18.81 -5.09
N PRO A 89 2.31 -18.89 -3.96
CA PRO A 89 1.09 -19.68 -3.88
C PRO A 89 -0.03 -19.02 -4.68
N LYS A 90 -0.86 -19.83 -5.33
CA LYS A 90 -1.96 -19.36 -6.18
C LYS A 90 -2.92 -18.40 -5.46
N PRO A 91 -3.38 -18.66 -4.21
CA PRO A 91 -4.24 -17.71 -3.49
C PRO A 91 -3.63 -16.31 -3.36
N LEU A 92 -2.33 -16.22 -3.11
CA LEU A 92 -1.62 -14.95 -3.00
C LEU A 92 -1.55 -14.21 -4.34
N VAL A 93 -1.24 -14.93 -5.42
CA VAL A 93 -1.17 -14.32 -6.77
C VAL A 93 -2.53 -13.76 -7.16
N GLN A 94 -3.61 -14.52 -6.96
CA GLN A 94 -4.98 -14.09 -7.28
C GLN A 94 -5.43 -12.90 -6.45
N ASP A 95 -4.98 -12.83 -5.19
CA ASP A 95 -5.32 -11.71 -4.31
C ASP A 95 -4.63 -10.40 -4.74
N ILE A 96 -3.33 -10.47 -5.04
CA ILE A 96 -2.57 -9.31 -5.54
C ILE A 96 -3.14 -8.85 -6.88
N GLU A 97 -3.54 -9.79 -7.75
CA GLU A 97 -4.21 -9.50 -9.03
C GLU A 97 -5.49 -8.71 -8.83
N LEU A 98 -6.38 -9.15 -7.94
CA LEU A 98 -7.58 -8.41 -7.61
C LEU A 98 -7.29 -7.00 -7.08
N LEU A 99 -6.30 -6.85 -6.19
CA LEU A 99 -5.92 -5.54 -5.65
C LEU A 99 -5.34 -4.60 -6.72
N VAL A 100 -4.49 -5.13 -7.60
CA VAL A 100 -3.89 -4.38 -8.72
C VAL A 100 -4.97 -3.99 -9.73
N GLU A 101 -5.88 -4.88 -10.10
CA GLU A 101 -7.01 -4.58 -10.97
C GLU A 101 -7.88 -3.47 -10.40
N MET A 102 -8.26 -3.58 -9.12
CA MET A 102 -9.07 -2.56 -8.44
C MET A 102 -8.36 -1.21 -8.39
N PHE A 103 -7.08 -1.18 -8.04
CA PHE A 103 -6.29 0.05 -7.97
C PHE A 103 -6.11 0.68 -9.35
N SER A 104 -5.81 -0.14 -10.36
CA SER A 104 -5.67 0.28 -11.75
C SER A 104 -6.97 0.84 -12.29
N CYS A 105 -8.11 0.24 -11.95
CA CYS A 105 -9.43 0.74 -12.30
C CYS A 105 -9.76 2.06 -11.59
N LEU A 106 -9.46 2.14 -10.29
CA LEU A 106 -9.76 3.33 -9.49
C LEU A 106 -9.03 4.57 -10.04
N PHE A 107 -7.74 4.44 -10.36
CA PHE A 107 -6.88 5.54 -10.80
C PHE A 107 -6.66 5.61 -12.32
N GLU A 108 -7.37 4.79 -13.11
CA GLU A 108 -7.21 4.69 -14.57
C GLU A 108 -5.76 4.44 -15.02
N LEU A 109 -5.02 3.66 -14.25
CA LEU A 109 -3.61 3.35 -14.52
C LEU A 109 -3.50 2.29 -15.62
N LYS A 110 -2.48 2.42 -16.46
CA LYS A 110 -2.11 1.38 -17.44
C LYS A 110 -1.07 0.40 -16.89
N LYS A 111 -0.29 0.88 -15.93
CA LYS A 111 0.76 0.12 -15.25
C LYS A 111 0.72 0.48 -13.78
N VAL A 112 1.01 -0.49 -12.94
CA VAL A 112 1.05 -0.37 -11.49
C VAL A 112 2.42 -0.86 -11.03
N GLY A 113 3.09 -0.06 -10.20
CA GLY A 113 4.26 -0.50 -9.46
C GLY A 113 3.80 -1.42 -8.34
N VAL A 114 4.34 -2.63 -8.24
CA VAL A 114 4.01 -3.59 -7.18
C VAL A 114 5.27 -3.88 -6.39
N ARG A 115 5.26 -3.55 -5.09
CA ARG A 115 6.32 -3.93 -4.17
C ARG A 115 5.81 -4.96 -3.17
N LEU A 116 6.49 -6.09 -3.11
CA LEU A 116 6.27 -7.18 -2.17
C LEU A 116 7.48 -7.28 -1.25
N THR A 117 7.27 -7.24 0.06
CA THR A 117 8.38 -7.34 1.02
C THR A 117 7.95 -8.11 2.25
N SER A 118 8.74 -9.13 2.62
CA SER A 118 8.72 -9.76 3.93
C SER A 118 9.46 -8.86 4.93
N LEU A 119 8.76 -8.36 5.95
CA LEU A 119 9.34 -7.51 7.00
C LEU A 119 9.76 -8.37 8.19
N ASP A 120 11.06 -8.37 8.49
CA ASP A 120 11.68 -8.98 9.68
C ASP A 120 12.22 -7.92 10.66
N VAL A 121 12.35 -6.66 10.22
CA VAL A 121 12.81 -5.50 11.01
C VAL A 121 11.76 -4.37 11.01
N ALA A 122 11.64 -3.66 12.13
CA ALA A 122 10.78 -2.49 12.27
C ALA A 122 11.22 -1.41 11.27
N MET A 123 10.30 -0.97 10.41
CA MET A 123 10.59 0.06 9.42
C MET A 123 11.06 1.36 10.09
N CYS A 124 12.12 1.96 9.54
CA CYS A 124 12.65 3.22 10.04
C CYS A 124 11.61 4.34 9.83
N PRO A 125 11.29 5.19 10.83
CA PRO A 125 10.21 6.16 10.76
C PRO A 125 10.56 7.41 9.92
N ARG A 126 11.47 7.29 8.93
CA ARG A 126 11.79 8.43 8.06
C ARG A 126 10.62 8.68 7.13
N PHE A 127 9.75 9.59 7.56
CA PHE A 127 8.74 10.21 6.73
C PHE A 127 9.43 10.98 5.61
N HIS A 128 9.35 10.45 4.40
CA HIS A 128 9.60 11.23 3.20
C HIS A 128 8.24 11.67 2.66
N VAL A 129 8.17 12.90 2.17
CA VAL A 129 7.00 13.35 1.42
C VAL A 129 7.05 12.66 0.07
N ASP A 130 6.19 11.68 -0.10
CA ASP A 130 6.04 11.00 -1.37
C ASP A 130 5.31 11.88 -2.37
N HIS A 131 5.79 11.89 -3.61
CA HIS A 131 5.17 12.65 -4.69
C HIS A 131 4.26 11.77 -5.57
N VAL A 132 3.90 10.58 -5.07
CA VAL A 132 2.90 9.72 -5.72
C VAL A 132 1.48 10.18 -5.39
N PRO A 133 0.54 10.09 -6.34
CA PRO A 133 -0.83 10.57 -6.14
C PRO A 133 -1.60 9.75 -5.09
N CYS A 134 -1.33 8.45 -4.97
CA CYS A 134 -1.92 7.57 -3.95
C CYS A 134 -1.10 6.27 -3.84
N ARG A 135 -1.17 5.59 -2.69
CA ARG A 135 -0.66 4.23 -2.49
C ARG A 135 -1.73 3.30 -1.99
N LEU A 136 -1.79 2.07 -2.52
CA LEU A 136 -2.54 0.99 -1.90
C LEU A 136 -1.59 0.12 -1.09
N VAL A 137 -1.95 -0.14 0.16
CA VAL A 137 -1.18 -0.95 1.10
C VAL A 137 -2.05 -2.08 1.62
N SER A 138 -1.53 -3.31 1.56
CA SER A 138 -2.18 -4.50 2.12
C SER A 138 -1.16 -5.38 2.87
N THR A 139 -1.58 -5.94 4.00
CA THR A 139 -0.79 -6.87 4.81
C THR A 139 -1.45 -8.25 4.79
N TYR A 140 -0.67 -9.29 4.47
CA TYR A 140 -1.18 -10.66 4.32
C TYR A 140 -0.97 -11.56 5.53
N HIS A 141 0.07 -11.29 6.31
CA HIS A 141 0.42 -12.07 7.49
C HIS A 141 1.02 -11.16 8.56
N GLY A 142 0.85 -11.55 9.82
CA GLY A 142 1.35 -10.83 10.99
C GLY A 142 0.36 -9.79 11.53
N VAL A 143 0.23 -9.76 12.84
CA VAL A 143 -0.57 -8.76 13.56
C VAL A 143 0.19 -7.43 13.58
N ALA A 144 -0.41 -6.34 13.12
CA ALA A 144 0.09 -4.99 13.35
C ALA A 144 -0.44 -4.42 14.67
N PRO A 145 0.03 -4.95 15.83
CA PRO A 145 0.27 -4.09 16.97
C PRO A 145 1.47 -4.61 17.78
N SER A 146 2.59 -3.88 17.74
CA SER A 146 3.76 -4.09 18.61
C SER A 146 4.40 -5.50 18.59
N GLY A 147 5.51 -5.62 17.85
CA GLY A 147 6.59 -6.57 18.18
C GLY A 147 6.54 -7.93 17.49
N TRP A 148 6.91 -7.93 16.21
CA TRP A 148 7.56 -9.05 15.49
C TRP A 148 6.70 -10.26 15.09
N HIS A 149 6.17 -10.18 13.86
CA HIS A 149 5.79 -11.32 13.02
C HIS A 149 6.15 -10.97 11.57
N THR A 150 6.61 -11.93 10.75
CA THR A 150 6.99 -11.70 9.35
C THR A 150 5.81 -11.14 8.56
N GLN A 151 5.88 -9.88 8.12
CA GLN A 151 4.74 -9.27 7.40
C GLN A 151 5.02 -9.26 5.91
N MET A 152 4.12 -9.80 5.10
CA MET A 152 4.15 -9.55 3.66
C MET A 152 3.32 -8.31 3.37
N TRP A 153 4.00 -7.26 2.90
CA TRP A 153 3.39 -6.00 2.49
C TRP A 153 3.33 -5.91 0.97
N THR A 154 2.15 -5.53 0.44
CA THR A 154 2.01 -5.06 -0.94
C THR A 154 1.84 -3.55 -0.93
N GLU A 155 2.76 -2.85 -1.59
CA GLU A 155 2.65 -1.41 -1.84
C GLU A 155 2.51 -1.18 -3.35
N LEU A 156 1.43 -0.49 -3.73
CA LEU A 156 1.17 -0.10 -5.12
C LEU A 156 1.50 1.38 -5.35
N ASN A 157 2.25 1.67 -6.42
CA ASN A 157 2.61 3.03 -6.88
C ASN A 157 2.15 3.30 -8.32
#